data_AF-A0A0D6JNS0-F1
#
_entry.id   AF-A0A0D6JNS0-F1
#
_cell.length_a   1.000
_cell.length_b   1.000
_cell.length_c   1.000
_cell.angle_alpha   90.00
_cell.angle_beta   90.00
_cell.angle_gamma   90.00
#
_symmetry.space_group_name_H-M   'P 1'
#
loop_
_entity.id
_entity.type
_entity.pdbx_description
1 polymer ?
#
loop_
_entity_poly.entity_id
_entity_poly.type
_entity_poly.pdbx_seq_one_letter_code
_entity_poly.pdbx_strand_id
1 'polypeptide(L)'
;MSQETFTLSAESAQRQSYGEPADRVTVDSDDHEGSSHSAEQFGIGLAIGFLLGGVAGVIGNSLPIGVMLGLTFGVVLGVYLMEHR
;
A
#
# COMPACT_ATOMS: atom_id res chain seq x y z
N MET A 1 9.85 56.96 -15.54
CA MET A 1 10.64 56.70 -16.77
C MET A 1 10.29 55.30 -17.25
N SER A 2 9.84 55.25 -18.50
CA SER A 2 9.33 54.09 -19.25
C SER A 2 10.41 53.12 -19.72
N GLN A 3 9.90 51.99 -20.25
CA GLN A 3 10.50 50.91 -21.05
C GLN A 3 10.51 49.61 -20.23
N GLU A 4 9.46 48.77 -20.26
CA GLU A 4 8.88 48.09 -21.43
C GLU A 4 9.95 47.61 -22.41
N THR A 5 10.36 46.35 -22.28
CA THR A 5 10.71 45.55 -23.45
C THR A 5 10.36 44.08 -23.21
N PHE A 6 9.26 43.70 -23.88
CA PHE A 6 8.99 42.46 -24.61
C PHE A 6 9.18 41.11 -23.88
N THR A 7 8.11 40.41 -23.51
CA THR A 7 7.04 39.79 -24.33
C THR A 7 7.50 38.61 -25.19
N LEU A 8 6.69 37.55 -25.03
CA LEU A 8 6.27 36.62 -26.08
C LEU A 8 7.35 35.69 -26.63
N SER A 9 7.40 34.49 -26.06
CA SER A 9 7.00 33.32 -26.86
C SER A 9 6.50 32.25 -25.89
N ALA A 10 5.24 32.28 -25.51
CA ALA A 10 4.16 31.74 -26.34
C ALA A 10 4.37 30.24 -26.57
N GLU A 11 3.96 29.44 -25.60
CA GLU A 11 3.00 28.40 -25.93
C GLU A 11 2.07 28.15 -24.75
N SER A 12 0.77 28.28 -25.02
CA SER A 12 -0.32 27.66 -24.25
C SER A 12 -0.80 28.31 -22.94
N ALA A 13 -1.00 29.62 -22.97
CA ALA A 13 -2.26 30.16 -22.45
C ALA A 13 -3.43 29.64 -23.32
N GLN A 14 -3.79 28.36 -23.23
CA GLN A 14 -5.03 27.89 -23.83
C GLN A 14 -5.31 26.45 -23.41
N ARG A 15 -5.95 26.28 -22.25
CA ARG A 15 -7.28 25.65 -22.19
C ARG A 15 -7.57 25.21 -20.77
N GLN A 16 -8.71 25.72 -20.31
CA GLN A 16 -9.60 25.10 -19.35
C GLN A 16 -9.11 25.15 -17.90
N SER A 17 -9.48 26.11 -17.04
CA SER A 17 -10.76 26.86 -17.04
C SER A 17 -11.95 26.02 -17.48
N TYR A 18 -12.15 24.90 -16.80
CA TYR A 18 -13.42 24.18 -16.72
C TYR A 18 -13.34 23.42 -15.39
N GLY A 19 -14.06 23.75 -14.34
CA GLY A 19 -15.12 24.71 -14.11
C GLY A 19 -15.68 24.35 -12.74
N GLU A 20 -15.92 25.37 -11.90
CA GLU A 20 -16.81 25.40 -10.74
C GLU A 20 -16.71 24.34 -9.60
N PRO A 21 -17.22 24.68 -8.40
CA PRO A 21 -16.92 24.01 -7.14
C PRO A 21 -17.84 22.80 -6.95
N ALA A 22 -17.29 21.59 -7.07
CA ALA A 22 -17.92 20.43 -6.46
C ALA A 22 -17.55 20.44 -4.98
N ASP A 23 -18.51 20.86 -4.15
CA ASP A 23 -18.83 20.34 -2.82
C ASP A 23 -17.94 19.16 -2.38
N ARG A 24 -16.69 19.47 -2.00
CA ARG A 24 -15.84 18.49 -1.34
C ARG A 24 -16.20 18.60 0.12
N VAL A 25 -17.18 17.80 0.51
CA VAL A 25 -17.31 17.25 1.86
C VAL A 25 -15.88 17.08 2.37
N THR A 26 -15.54 17.86 3.38
CA THR A 26 -14.35 17.69 4.20
C THR A 26 -14.51 16.34 4.88
N VAL A 27 -14.17 15.28 4.15
CA VAL A 27 -13.99 13.96 4.74
C VAL A 27 -12.74 14.10 5.57
N ASP A 28 -12.96 14.12 6.88
CA ASP A 28 -11.98 13.94 7.92
C ASP A 28 -11.08 12.76 7.50
N SER A 29 -9.88 13.07 7.00
CA SER A 29 -8.87 12.05 6.77
C SER A 29 -8.24 11.74 8.12
N ASP A 30 -9.02 11.05 8.94
CA ASP A 30 -8.64 10.53 10.25
C ASP A 30 -7.37 9.66 10.12
N ASP A 31 -6.23 10.22 10.52
CA ASP A 31 -5.14 9.60 11.29
C ASP A 31 -5.05 8.05 11.31
N HIS A 32 -5.00 7.40 10.15
CA HIS A 32 -4.85 5.93 10.02
C HIS A 32 -3.44 5.49 9.58
N GLU A 33 -2.46 6.38 9.56
CA GLU A 33 -1.08 6.03 9.21
C GLU A 33 -0.43 5.02 10.19
N GLY A 34 -0.91 4.94 11.44
CA GLY A 34 -0.45 3.95 12.42
C GLY A 34 -1.07 2.55 12.26
N SER A 35 -2.27 2.45 11.68
CA SER A 35 -3.03 1.19 11.58
C SER A 35 -2.61 0.34 10.37
N SER A 36 -2.25 0.99 9.25
CA SER A 36 -1.84 0.30 8.01
C SER A 36 -0.56 -0.53 8.18
N HIS A 37 0.41 -0.02 8.94
CA HIS A 37 1.76 -0.60 8.99
C HIS A 37 1.84 -1.92 9.77
N SER A 38 0.96 -2.08 10.77
CA SER A 38 0.84 -3.31 11.56
C SER A 38 0.19 -4.43 10.74
N ALA A 39 -0.83 -4.10 9.94
CA ALA A 39 -1.48 -5.06 9.04
C ALA A 39 -0.53 -5.54 7.93
N GLU A 40 0.36 -4.67 7.45
CA GLU A 40 1.38 -5.04 6.46
C GLU A 40 2.34 -6.12 6.99
N GLN A 41 2.82 -5.99 8.23
CA GLN A 41 3.74 -6.98 8.82
C GLN A 41 3.08 -8.33 9.07
N PHE A 42 1.83 -8.32 9.52
CA PHE A 42 1.03 -9.54 9.63
C PHE A 42 0.85 -10.21 8.26
N GLY A 43 0.52 -9.42 7.23
CA GLY A 43 0.36 -9.89 5.86
C GLY A 43 1.65 -10.50 5.30
N ILE A 44 2.81 -9.91 5.58
CA ILE A 44 4.12 -10.45 5.19
C ILE A 44 4.38 -11.80 5.86
N GLY A 45 4.15 -11.92 7.17
CA GLY A 45 4.30 -13.19 7.88
C GLY A 45 3.41 -14.29 7.31
N LEU A 46 2.15 -13.96 7.01
CA LEU A 46 1.18 -14.90 6.46
C LEU A 46 1.53 -15.31 5.02
N ALA A 47 1.98 -14.38 4.19
CA ALA A 47 2.42 -14.67 2.82
C ALA A 47 3.66 -15.57 2.79
N ILE A 48 4.65 -15.30 3.64
CA ILE A 48 5.86 -16.14 3.77
C ILE A 48 5.48 -17.53 4.26
N GLY A 49 4.66 -17.62 5.31
CA GLY A 49 4.22 -18.90 5.87
C GLY A 49 3.42 -19.73 4.87
N PHE A 50 2.48 -19.12 4.14
CA PHE A 50 1.70 -19.80 3.12
C PHE A 50 2.58 -20.30 1.96
N LEU A 51 3.48 -19.46 1.45
CA LEU A 51 4.38 -19.84 0.36
C LEU A 51 5.31 -20.99 0.79
N LEU A 52 5.94 -20.86 1.96
CA LEU A 52 6.87 -21.86 2.47
C LEU A 52 6.17 -23.17 2.80
N GLY A 53 4.99 -23.11 3.43
CA GLY A 53 4.16 -24.27 3.71
C GLY A 53 3.62 -24.95 2.45
N GLY A 54 3.25 -24.17 1.45
CA GLY A 54 2.84 -24.70 0.14
C GLY A 54 3.96 -25.47 -0.54
N VAL A 55 5.17 -24.89 -0.61
CA VAL A 55 6.36 -25.56 -1.18
C VAL A 55 6.71 -26.82 -0.40
N ALA A 56 6.76 -26.74 0.93
CA ALA A 56 7.03 -27.90 1.78
C ALA A 56 5.95 -28.98 1.65
N GLY A 57 4.68 -28.60 1.52
CA GLY A 57 3.56 -29.51 1.30
C GLY A 57 3.62 -30.22 -0.05
N VAL A 58 4.07 -29.54 -1.11
CA VAL A 58 4.29 -30.17 -2.42
C VAL A 58 5.45 -31.17 -2.34
N ILE A 59 6.57 -30.80 -1.70
CA ILE A 59 7.73 -31.69 -1.51
C ILE A 59 7.35 -32.92 -0.68
N GLY A 60 6.58 -32.72 0.39
CA GLY A 60 6.10 -33.78 1.28
C GLY A 60 4.86 -34.54 0.76
N ASN A 61 4.44 -34.31 -0.49
CA ASN A 61 3.25 -34.89 -1.12
C ASN A 61 1.96 -34.76 -0.27
N SER A 62 1.88 -33.71 0.53
CA SER A 62 0.79 -33.43 1.46
C SER A 62 0.53 -31.92 1.56
N LEU A 63 0.03 -31.36 0.46
CA LEU A 63 -0.33 -29.96 0.33
C LEU A 63 -1.19 -29.41 1.51
N PRO A 64 -2.29 -30.08 1.95
CA PRO A 64 -3.09 -29.55 3.05
C PRO A 64 -2.32 -29.49 4.37
N ILE A 65 -1.44 -30.46 4.65
CA ILE A 65 -0.62 -30.50 5.87
C ILE A 65 0.43 -29.39 5.82
N GLY A 66 1.11 -29.25 4.68
CA GLY A 66 2.12 -28.19 4.48
C GLY A 66 1.51 -26.79 4.62
N VAL A 67 0.34 -26.55 4.03
CA VAL A 67 -0.36 -25.26 4.16
C VAL A 67 -0.82 -25.00 5.60
N MET A 68 -1.36 -26.01 6.31
CA MET A 68 -1.73 -25.86 7.73
C MET A 68 -0.52 -25.45 8.59
N LEU A 69 0.60 -26.14 8.44
CA LEU A 69 1.83 -25.85 9.17
C LEU A 69 2.38 -24.47 8.77
N GLY A 70 2.41 -24.17 7.48
CA GLY A 70 2.85 -22.89 6.95
C GLY A 70 2.02 -21.71 7.47
N LEU A 71 0.70 -21.83 7.51
CA LEU A 71 -0.18 -20.80 8.07
C LEU A 71 0.04 -20.64 9.58
N THR A 72 0.23 -21.74 10.31
CA THR A 72 0.51 -21.68 11.75
C THR A 72 1.82 -20.92 12.02
N PHE A 73 2.88 -21.27 11.31
CA PHE A 73 4.17 -20.57 11.41
C PHE A 73 4.10 -19.14 10.89
N GLY A 74 3.36 -18.88 9.80
CA GLY A 74 3.21 -17.55 9.21
C GLY A 74 2.46 -16.59 10.11
N VAL A 75 1.41 -17.05 10.80
CA VAL A 75 0.69 -16.27 11.81
C VAL A 75 1.60 -15.94 12.98
N VAL A 76 2.32 -16.93 13.53
CA VAL A 76 3.26 -16.71 14.65
C VAL A 76 4.37 -15.73 14.24
N LEU A 77 4.93 -15.88 13.04
CA LEU A 77 5.97 -14.99 12.52
C LEU A 77 5.43 -13.57 12.26
N GLY A 78 4.21 -13.45 11.72
CA GLY A 78 3.56 -12.15 11.49
C GLY A 78 3.29 -11.40 12.79
N VAL A 79 2.81 -12.10 13.83
CA VAL A 79 2.63 -11.52 15.18
C VAL A 79 3.98 -11.14 15.79
N TYR A 80 5.00 -12.01 15.70
CA TYR A 80 6.34 -11.72 16.20
C TYR A 80 6.93 -10.46 15.56
N LEU A 81 6.83 -10.31 14.24
CA LEU A 81 7.33 -9.13 13.51
C LEU A 81 6.56 -7.85 13.84
N MET A 82 5.28 -7.96 14.19
CA MET A 82 4.46 -6.84 14.66
C MET A 82 4.84 -6.41 16.09
N GLU A 83 5.18 -7.36 16.96
CA GLU A 83 5.49 -7.08 18.38
C GLU A 83 6.94 -6.63 18.59
N HIS A 84 7.88 -7.03 17.72
CA HIS A 84 9.30 -6.66 17.81
C HIS A 84 9.67 -5.33 17.12
N ARG A 85 8.69 -4.48 16.81
CA ARG A 85 8.90 -3.19 16.13
C ARG A 85 8.65 -2.01 17.05
#